data_AF-A0A2D4END2-F1
#
_entry.id   AF-A0A2D4END2-F1
#
_cell.length_a   1.000
_cell.length_b   1.000
_cell.length_c   1.000
_cell.angle_alpha   90.00
_cell.angle_beta   90.00
_cell.angle_gamma   90.00
#
_symmetry.space_group_name_H-M   'P 1'
#
loop_
_entity.id
_entity.type
_entity.pdbx_description
1 polymer ?
#
loop_
_entity_poly.entity_id
_entity_poly.type
_entity_poly.pdbx_seq_one_letter_code
_entity_poly.pdbx_strand_id
1 'polypeptide(L)'
;MLFKMFLEEERVGSTIPGHSLTCFLTFQLRSEMEEEKRQAVNRAVANMQTECDRKTKQVKEKCKEEFLEEVKKLASQHKQLISQTKKKQWCYNCEEEAMYHCCWNTSYCSIKCQQEHWHAEHKRTCRRKR
;
A
#
# COMPACT_ATOMS: atom_id res chain seq x y z
N MET A 1 -41.25 25.61 23.00
CA MET A 1 -42.48 25.08 22.38
C MET A 1 -42.95 23.78 23.02
N LEU A 2 -42.06 22.86 23.42
CA LEU A 2 -42.41 21.63 24.16
C LEU A 2 -43.13 21.89 25.50
N PHE A 3 -42.76 22.95 26.24
CA PHE A 3 -43.45 23.34 27.48
C PHE A 3 -44.91 23.80 27.26
N LYS A 4 -45.25 24.26 26.05
CA LYS A 4 -46.63 24.64 25.70
C LYS A 4 -47.49 23.43 25.35
N MET A 5 -46.91 22.38 24.76
CA MET A 5 -47.65 21.14 24.46
C MET A 5 -48.02 20.36 25.72
N PHE A 6 -47.20 20.44 26.78
CA PHE A 6 -47.48 19.75 28.05
C PHE A 6 -48.67 20.36 28.82
N LEU A 7 -48.91 21.68 28.67
CA LEU A 7 -50.00 22.38 29.35
C LEU A 7 -51.34 22.30 28.59
N GLU A 8 -51.33 21.97 27.29
CA GLU A 8 -52.57 21.85 26.49
C GLU A 8 -53.25 20.47 26.63
N GLU A 9 -52.51 19.42 27.03
CA GLU A 9 -53.10 18.09 27.31
C GLU A 9 -53.75 17.96 28.71
N GLU A 10 -53.54 18.89 29.65
CA GLU A 10 -54.20 18.84 30.97
C GLU A 10 -55.70 19.20 30.94
N ARG A 11 -56.25 19.57 29.77
CA ARG A 11 -57.63 20.05 29.66
C ARG A 11 -58.67 18.97 29.31
N VAL A 12 -58.25 17.73 29.01
CA VAL A 12 -59.19 16.63 28.70
C VAL A 12 -58.80 15.36 29.46
N GLY A 13 -59.47 15.09 30.58
CA GLY A 13 -59.51 13.76 31.20
C GLY A 13 -59.13 13.72 32.69
N SER A 14 -60.16 13.58 33.54
CA SER A 14 -60.15 12.90 34.85
C SER A 14 -58.79 12.72 35.55
N THR A 15 -58.57 13.57 36.54
CA THR A 15 -57.40 13.69 37.41
C THR A 15 -57.20 12.45 38.30
N ILE A 16 -56.29 11.55 37.93
CA ILE A 16 -55.52 10.75 38.90
C ILE A 16 -54.13 11.40 39.00
N PRO A 17 -53.81 12.08 40.11
CA PRO A 17 -52.56 12.84 40.27
C PRO A 17 -51.27 12.04 39.96
N GLY A 18 -51.31 10.71 40.12
CA GLY A 18 -50.18 9.81 39.87
C GLY A 18 -49.87 9.51 38.39
N HIS A 19 -50.83 9.66 37.46
CA HIS A 19 -50.64 9.30 36.05
C HIS A 19 -49.76 10.33 35.31
N SER A 20 -49.95 11.62 35.59
CA SER A 20 -49.13 12.73 35.04
C SER A 20 -47.67 12.63 35.50
N LEU A 21 -47.42 12.38 36.78
CA LEU A 21 -46.07 12.19 37.33
C LEU A 21 -45.36 10.97 36.74
N THR A 22 -46.07 9.85 36.55
CA THR A 22 -45.49 8.62 35.98
C THR A 22 -45.10 8.84 34.51
N CYS A 23 -45.95 9.52 33.73
CA CYS A 23 -45.63 9.89 32.35
C CYS A 23 -44.38 10.80 32.27
N PHE A 24 -44.31 11.82 33.13
CA PHE A 24 -43.15 12.72 33.18
C PHE A 24 -41.85 11.99 33.55
N LEU A 25 -41.86 11.15 34.59
CA LEU A 25 -40.69 10.40 35.03
C LEU A 25 -40.21 9.39 33.98
N THR A 26 -41.13 8.71 33.30
CA THR A 26 -40.76 7.77 32.23
C THR A 26 -40.18 8.46 30.99
N PHE A 27 -40.69 9.65 30.64
CA PHE A 27 -40.10 10.46 29.57
C PHE A 27 -38.70 10.96 29.94
N GLN A 28 -38.51 11.44 31.16
CA GLN A 28 -37.22 11.91 31.65
C GLN A 28 -36.18 10.77 31.67
N LEU A 29 -36.53 9.61 32.24
CA LEU A 29 -35.67 8.42 32.23
C LEU A 29 -35.33 7.97 30.81
N ARG A 30 -36.29 7.98 29.88
CA ARG A 30 -36.02 7.66 28.46
C ARG A 30 -35.01 8.63 27.85
N SER A 31 -35.15 9.92 28.11
CA SER A 31 -34.23 10.95 27.59
C SER A 31 -32.81 10.78 28.14
N GLU A 32 -32.68 10.53 29.44
CA GLU A 32 -31.38 10.28 30.09
C GLU A 32 -30.71 9.02 29.55
N MET A 33 -31.48 7.93 29.36
CA MET A 33 -30.97 6.69 28.78
C MET A 33 -30.54 6.83 27.32
N GLU A 34 -31.27 7.59 26.50
CA GLU A 34 -30.88 7.86 25.10
C GLU A 34 -29.61 8.72 25.02
N GLU A 35 -29.42 9.68 25.93
CA GLU A 35 -28.20 10.48 26.00
C GLU A 35 -27.01 9.63 26.44
N GLU A 36 -27.14 8.81 27.50
CA GLU A 36 -26.10 7.89 27.92
C GLU A 36 -25.71 6.89 26.82
N LYS A 37 -26.70 6.35 26.11
CA LYS A 37 -26.47 5.49 24.94
C LYS A 37 -25.70 6.23 23.85
N ARG A 38 -26.08 7.47 23.52
CA ARG A 38 -25.38 8.30 22.52
C ARG A 38 -23.93 8.54 22.94
N GLN A 39 -23.69 8.85 24.20
CA GLN A 39 -22.34 9.05 24.72
C GLN A 39 -21.52 7.76 24.69
N ALA A 40 -22.11 6.62 25.07
CA ALA A 40 -21.44 5.32 24.99
C ALA A 40 -21.04 4.96 23.56
N VAL A 41 -21.93 5.19 22.58
CA VAL A 41 -21.63 4.99 21.16
C VAL A 41 -20.51 5.92 20.69
N ASN A 42 -20.58 7.22 21.02
CA ASN A 42 -19.54 8.18 20.64
C ASN A 42 -18.17 7.81 21.22
N ARG A 43 -18.12 7.39 22.49
CA ARG A 43 -16.89 6.89 23.13
C ARG A 43 -16.36 5.64 22.43
N ALA A 44 -17.23 4.67 22.12
CA ALA A 44 -16.83 3.45 21.41
C ALA A 44 -16.27 3.75 20.01
N VAL A 45 -16.91 4.63 19.26
CA VAL A 45 -16.47 5.05 17.92
C VAL A 45 -15.13 5.78 17.99
N ALA A 46 -14.97 6.73 18.92
CA ALA A 46 -13.70 7.46 19.07
C ALA A 46 -12.53 6.51 19.43
N ASN A 47 -12.77 5.55 20.33
CA ASN A 47 -11.78 4.54 20.69
C ASN A 47 -11.44 3.63 19.50
N MET A 48 -12.47 3.18 18.76
CA MET A 48 -12.28 2.35 17.57
C MET A 48 -11.50 3.09 16.48
N GLN A 49 -11.82 4.36 16.24
CA GLN A 49 -11.13 5.20 15.26
C GLN A 49 -9.64 5.33 15.61
N THR A 50 -9.34 5.67 16.86
CA THR A 50 -7.95 5.79 17.35
C THR A 50 -7.17 4.49 17.16
N GLU A 51 -7.79 3.35 17.47
CA GLU A 51 -7.16 2.04 17.33
C GLU A 51 -6.95 1.64 15.86
N CYS A 52 -7.91 1.97 14.99
CA CYS A 52 -7.82 1.76 13.55
C CYS A 52 -6.69 2.60 12.93
N ASP A 53 -6.59 3.88 13.31
CA ASP A 53 -5.54 4.78 12.82
C ASP A 53 -4.16 4.32 13.26
N ARG A 54 -4.03 3.88 14.52
CA ARG A 54 -2.80 3.31 15.08
C ARG A 54 -2.36 2.06 14.30
N LYS A 55 -3.27 1.11 14.07
CA LYS A 55 -2.99 -0.10 13.29
C LYS A 55 -2.62 0.21 11.84
N THR A 56 -3.35 1.13 11.21
CA THR A 56 -3.09 1.55 9.83
C THR A 56 -1.70 2.15 9.70
N LYS A 57 -1.32 3.04 10.63
CA LYS A 57 0.03 3.63 10.67
C LYS A 57 1.10 2.55 10.84
N GLN A 58 0.92 1.64 11.80
CA GLN A 58 1.88 0.57 12.07
C GLN A 58 2.08 -0.34 10.85
N VAL A 59 1.00 -0.77 10.18
CA VAL A 59 1.08 -1.61 8.99
C VAL A 59 1.77 -0.87 7.85
N LYS A 60 1.46 0.42 7.66
CA LYS A 60 2.08 1.24 6.62
C LYS A 60 3.58 1.42 6.83
N GLU A 61 4.00 1.68 8.06
CA GLU A 61 5.42 1.83 8.42
C GLU A 61 6.18 0.52 8.21
N LYS A 62 5.63 -0.60 8.70
CA LYS A 62 6.22 -1.92 8.49
C LYS A 62 6.36 -2.28 7.01
N CYS A 63 5.31 -2.08 6.22
CA CYS A 63 5.34 -2.33 4.78
C CYS A 63 6.38 -1.45 4.06
N LYS A 64 6.53 -0.19 4.48
CA LYS A 64 7.55 0.71 3.94
C LYS A 64 8.96 0.22 4.27
N GLU A 65 9.20 -0.25 5.49
CA GLU A 65 10.49 -0.79 5.91
C GLU A 65 10.86 -2.04 5.12
N GLU A 66 9.94 -3.00 5.00
CA GLU A 66 10.12 -4.23 4.21
C GLU A 66 10.41 -3.90 2.74
N PHE A 67 9.69 -2.95 2.15
CA PHE A 67 9.93 -2.50 0.79
C PHE A 67 11.32 -1.88 0.62
N LEU A 68 11.73 -1.01 1.54
CA LEU A 68 13.04 -0.37 1.47
C LEU A 68 14.18 -1.38 1.59
N GLU A 69 14.00 -2.41 2.42
CA GLU A 69 15.01 -3.45 2.55
C GLU A 69 15.13 -4.31 1.28
N GLU A 70 14.00 -4.66 0.66
CA GLU A 70 14.04 -5.41 -0.61
C GLU A 70 14.68 -4.58 -1.73
N VAL A 71 14.40 -3.26 -1.79
CA VAL A 71 15.06 -2.36 -2.76
C VAL A 71 16.58 -2.32 -2.53
N LYS A 72 17.05 -2.23 -1.28
CA LYS A 72 18.49 -2.24 -0.98
C LYS A 72 19.13 -3.56 -1.38
N LYS A 73 18.48 -4.67 -1.09
CA LYS A 73 18.94 -6.01 -1.46
C LYS A 73 19.07 -6.16 -2.98
N LEU A 74 18.05 -5.76 -3.73
CA LEU A 74 18.08 -5.77 -5.20
C LEU A 74 19.20 -4.87 -5.74
N ALA A 75 19.39 -3.68 -5.17
CA ALA A 75 20.48 -2.79 -5.58
C ALA A 75 21.87 -3.40 -5.33
N SER A 76 22.06 -4.08 -4.20
CA SER A 76 23.31 -4.78 -3.87
C SER A 76 23.56 -5.97 -4.82
N GLN A 77 22.55 -6.79 -5.07
CA GLN A 77 22.61 -7.90 -6.01
C GLN A 77 22.93 -7.42 -7.43
N HIS A 78 22.27 -6.36 -7.89
CA HIS A 78 22.53 -5.77 -9.19
C HIS A 78 23.98 -5.27 -9.30
N LYS A 79 24.50 -4.60 -8.26
CA LYS A 79 25.90 -4.16 -8.23
C LYS A 79 26.87 -5.34 -8.33
N GLN A 80 26.59 -6.45 -7.66
CA GLN A 80 27.39 -7.68 -7.74
C GLN A 80 27.33 -8.30 -9.14
N LEU A 81 26.14 -8.40 -9.74
CA LEU A 81 25.95 -8.91 -11.09
C LEU A 81 26.73 -8.09 -12.11
N ILE A 82 26.64 -6.75 -12.05
CA ILE A 82 27.43 -5.86 -12.92
C ILE A 82 28.94 -6.11 -12.78
N SER A 83 29.44 -6.31 -11.54
CA SER A 83 30.85 -6.61 -11.32
C SER A 83 31.26 -7.95 -11.96
N GLN A 84 30.40 -8.97 -11.87
CA GLN A 84 30.62 -10.28 -12.49
C GLN A 84 30.56 -10.18 -14.02
N THR A 85 29.59 -9.45 -14.57
CA THR A 85 29.46 -9.20 -16.00
C THR A 85 30.72 -8.56 -16.56
N LYS A 86 31.24 -7.52 -15.90
CA LYS A 86 32.46 -6.83 -16.35
C LYS A 86 33.74 -7.69 -16.35
N LYS A 87 33.73 -8.86 -15.70
CA LYS A 87 34.89 -9.78 -15.64
C LYS A 87 34.88 -10.83 -16.76
N LYS A 88 33.80 -10.91 -17.55
CA LYS A 88 33.62 -11.89 -18.62
C LYS A 88 33.62 -11.23 -19.99
N GLN A 89 33.75 -12.05 -21.04
CA GLN A 89 33.56 -11.63 -22.42
C GLN A 89 32.14 -12.03 -22.87
N TRP A 90 31.50 -11.17 -23.66
CA TRP A 90 30.10 -11.33 -24.05
C TRP A 90 29.97 -11.31 -25.57
N CYS A 91 29.06 -12.14 -26.07
CA CYS A 91 28.77 -12.25 -27.49
C CYS A 91 28.11 -10.96 -27.96
N TYR A 92 28.68 -10.31 -28.96
CA TYR A 92 28.10 -9.07 -29.50
C TYR A 92 26.69 -9.29 -30.09
N ASN A 93 26.42 -10.50 -30.60
CA ASN A 93 25.17 -10.81 -31.29
C ASN A 93 24.01 -11.18 -30.35
N CYS A 94 24.28 -11.96 -29.30
CA CYS A 94 23.23 -12.55 -28.46
C CYS A 94 23.45 -12.42 -26.96
N GLU A 95 24.48 -11.69 -26.53
CA GLU A 95 24.77 -11.40 -25.11
C GLU A 95 25.08 -12.61 -24.22
N GLU A 96 25.21 -13.81 -24.80
CA GLU A 96 25.74 -15.01 -24.11
C GLU A 96 27.26 -14.91 -23.88
N GLU A 97 27.79 -15.70 -22.95
CA GLU A 97 29.23 -15.72 -22.67
C GLU A 97 30.04 -16.10 -23.92
N ALA A 98 30.99 -15.26 -24.31
CA ALA A 98 31.76 -15.44 -25.54
C ALA A 98 33.00 -16.31 -25.33
N MET A 99 33.27 -17.18 -26.30
CA MET A 99 34.46 -18.04 -26.33
C MET A 99 35.42 -17.67 -27.46
N TYR A 100 34.93 -17.00 -28.52
CA TYR A 100 35.70 -16.69 -29.71
C TYR A 100 35.93 -15.19 -29.82
N HIS A 101 37.20 -14.77 -29.88
CA HIS A 101 37.58 -13.37 -30.06
C HIS A 101 37.77 -13.01 -31.54
N CYS A 102 37.19 -11.89 -31.98
CA CYS A 102 37.42 -11.37 -33.33
C CYS A 102 38.39 -10.18 -33.33
N CYS A 103 38.00 -9.06 -32.70
CA CYS A 103 38.82 -7.87 -32.51
C CYS A 103 38.35 -7.07 -31.28
N TRP A 104 38.94 -5.89 -31.02
CA TRP A 104 38.59 -5.05 -29.87
C TRP A 104 37.07 -4.86 -29.73
N ASN A 105 36.54 -5.16 -28.54
CA ASN A 105 35.12 -5.08 -28.21
C ASN A 105 34.17 -5.90 -29.12
N THR A 106 34.68 -6.96 -29.79
CA THR A 106 33.85 -7.87 -30.56
C THR A 106 34.30 -9.32 -30.36
N SER A 107 33.47 -10.06 -29.62
CA SER A 107 33.62 -11.48 -29.32
C SER A 107 32.29 -12.21 -29.56
N TYR A 108 32.32 -13.53 -29.72
CA TYR A 108 31.15 -14.35 -30.04
C TYR A 108 31.11 -15.65 -29.22
N CYS A 109 29.91 -16.16 -28.95
CA CYS A 109 29.72 -17.47 -28.35
C CYS A 109 29.80 -18.62 -29.38
N SER A 110 29.54 -18.34 -30.66
CA SER A 110 29.51 -19.35 -31.73
C SER A 110 29.86 -18.76 -33.11
N ILE A 111 30.24 -19.64 -34.05
CA ILE A 111 30.47 -19.27 -35.45
C ILE A 111 29.18 -18.73 -36.10
N LYS A 112 28.02 -19.27 -35.72
CA LYS A 112 26.72 -18.79 -36.20
C LYS A 112 26.53 -17.31 -35.87
N CYS A 113 26.71 -16.93 -34.60
CA CYS A 113 26.62 -15.54 -34.17
C CYS A 113 27.65 -14.64 -34.84
N GLN A 114 28.85 -15.16 -35.11
CA GLN A 114 29.86 -14.43 -35.87
C GLN A 114 29.40 -14.17 -37.31
N GLN A 115 28.86 -15.16 -38.02
CA GLN A 115 28.41 -15.00 -39.40
C GLN A 115 27.21 -14.02 -39.49
N GLU A 116 26.25 -14.13 -38.58
CA GLU A 116 25.10 -13.22 -38.50
C GLU A 116 25.56 -11.76 -38.34
N HIS A 117 26.37 -11.47 -37.32
CA HIS A 117 26.91 -10.13 -37.10
C HIS A 117 27.86 -9.68 -38.23
N TRP A 118 28.62 -10.61 -38.83
CA TRP A 118 29.51 -10.34 -39.97
C TRP A 118 28.76 -9.85 -41.20
N HIS A 119 27.70 -10.55 -41.58
CA HIS A 119 26.89 -10.18 -42.75
C HIS A 119 26.09 -8.91 -42.50
N ALA A 120 25.62 -8.69 -41.27
CA ALA A 120 24.91 -7.48 -40.86
C ALA A 120 25.81 -6.24 -40.94
N GLU A 121 26.94 -6.22 -40.21
CA GLU A 121 27.74 -5.00 -40.10
C GLU A 121 29.24 -5.19 -39.85
N HIS A 122 29.66 -6.24 -39.13
CA HIS A 122 31.05 -6.33 -38.62
C HIS A 122 32.10 -6.34 -39.74
N LYS A 123 31.76 -6.86 -40.93
CA LYS A 123 32.69 -6.94 -42.08
C LYS A 123 33.26 -5.58 -42.50
N ARG A 124 32.54 -4.48 -42.27
CA ARG A 124 32.97 -3.12 -42.64
C ARG A 124 33.80 -2.43 -41.56
N THR A 125 33.68 -2.88 -40.33
CA THR A 125 34.26 -2.23 -39.14
C THR A 125 35.31 -3.10 -38.43
N CYS A 126 35.51 -4.33 -38.89
CA CYS A 126 36.45 -5.27 -38.32
C CYS A 126 37.88 -4.69 -38.32
N ARG A 127 38.54 -4.77 -37.16
CA ARG A 127 39.90 -4.24 -36.95
C ARG A 127 40.96 -5.33 -36.90
N ARG A 128 40.58 -6.59 -37.17
CA ARG A 128 41.54 -7.69 -37.26
C ARG A 128 42.37 -7.49 -38.51
N LYS A 129 43.69 -7.30 -38.33
CA LYS A 129 44.63 -7.24 -39.47
C LYS A 129 44.55 -8.56 -40.23
N ARG A 130 44.56 -8.48 -41.56
CA ARG A 130 44.74 -9.66 -42.43
C ARG A 130 46.12 -10.27 -42.20
#